data_AF-A0A7V0ZA55-F1
#
_entry.id   AF-A0A7V0ZA55-F1
#
_cell.length_a   1.000
_cell.length_b   1.000
_cell.length_c   1.000
_cell.angle_alpha   90.00
_cell.angle_beta   90.00
_cell.angle_gamma   90.00
#
_symmetry.space_group_name_H-M   'P 1'
#
loop_
_entity.id
_entity.type
_entity.pdbx_description
1 polymer ?
#
loop_
_entity_poly.entity_id
_entity_poly.type
_entity_poly.pdbx_seq_one_letter_code
_entity_poly.pdbx_strand_id
1 'polypeptide(L)'
;ATDLNALYSSDMATHGGIEQNGGWGNYTYSVKSISDFKSDGVTPNNHPDRDSGTGLGWTNIGVNYIQWEDTLRFANWMHNGQPTGAQDASTTEDGAYDMSLGGGLEAVRKAGATYFVPSEDEWYKAAYYKSGGTNAGYWDYATQSDAVPVEEKPPGGANSAMYSRIIWPWDPNIASVGSYTGSPSPYGTFDQNGSMWEWLEESDAETVDPLKKVLRSGDWWNEAIYLSASHQELASPAWNTSIVGFRLAEPQTEEVLLPGDANRDGVVSADDYGSVQLHFGDTGDAGILGDANGDGVVSADDYGSVQLHFGDMAGLPVPEPGTIGLLAMGMVAILRKRK
;
A
#
# COMPACT_ATOMS: atom_id res chain seq x y z
N ALA A 1 -1.37 20.17 23.63
CA ALA A 1 0.00 19.62 23.51
C ALA A 1 0.02 18.88 22.19
N THR A 2 0.91 19.24 21.28
CA THR A 2 0.97 18.64 19.94
C THR A 2 1.72 17.33 20.01
N ASP A 3 1.10 16.28 19.45
CA ASP A 3 1.84 15.20 18.84
C ASP A 3 2.96 15.83 18.01
N LEU A 4 4.22 15.55 18.35
CA LEU A 4 5.34 16.07 17.56
C LEU A 4 5.23 15.51 16.16
N ASN A 5 5.19 14.21 15.96
CA ASN A 5 5.18 13.66 14.59
C ASN A 5 3.87 13.92 13.83
N ALA A 6 2.83 14.46 14.47
CA ALA A 6 1.49 14.64 13.92
C ALA A 6 0.97 13.39 13.20
N LEU A 7 1.22 12.21 13.79
CA LEU A 7 0.76 10.90 13.32
C LEU A 7 -0.53 10.46 14.03
N TYR A 8 -0.95 11.20 15.05
CA TYR A 8 -2.00 10.83 15.97
C TYR A 8 -2.92 12.02 16.28
N SER A 9 -4.21 11.79 16.08
CA SER A 9 -5.28 12.63 16.62
C SER A 9 -5.81 12.04 17.94
N SER A 10 -6.25 12.89 18.87
CA SER A 10 -6.91 12.42 20.10
C SER A 10 -8.18 11.61 19.81
N ASP A 11 -8.79 11.78 18.65
CA ASP A 11 -9.95 10.99 18.23
C ASP A 11 -9.57 9.54 17.91
N MET A 12 -8.30 9.29 17.55
CA MET A 12 -7.72 7.94 17.42
C MET A 12 -7.55 7.24 18.77
N ALA A 13 -7.75 7.90 19.91
CA ALA A 13 -7.64 7.22 21.22
C ALA A 13 -8.67 6.11 21.39
N THR A 14 -9.86 6.29 20.81
CA THR A 14 -11.03 5.42 21.04
C THR A 14 -11.29 4.44 19.89
N HIS A 15 -10.66 4.64 18.73
CA HIS A 15 -10.83 3.82 17.52
C HIS A 15 -9.49 3.65 16.79
N GLY A 16 -9.43 2.87 15.72
CA GLY A 16 -8.20 2.64 14.94
C GLY A 16 -7.17 1.72 15.62
N GLY A 17 -6.13 1.35 14.87
CA GLY A 17 -5.11 0.38 15.25
C GLY A 17 -3.83 0.93 15.92
N ILE A 18 -3.72 2.24 16.20
CA ILE A 18 -2.48 2.85 16.75
C ILE A 18 -2.70 3.58 18.09
N GLU A 19 -1.73 3.51 18.99
CA GLU A 19 -1.69 4.24 20.26
C GLU A 19 -0.46 5.16 20.33
N GLN A 20 -0.60 6.26 21.07
CA GLN A 20 0.48 7.19 21.37
C GLN A 20 0.86 7.07 22.85
N ASN A 21 2.12 6.77 23.11
CA ASN A 21 2.69 6.65 24.44
C ASN A 21 3.79 7.70 24.66
N GLY A 22 3.95 8.19 25.89
CA GLY A 22 5.04 9.12 26.25
C GLY A 22 4.55 10.47 26.75
N GLY A 23 5.39 11.49 26.60
CA GLY A 23 5.14 12.83 27.16
C GLY A 23 5.76 13.93 26.32
N TRP A 24 5.59 15.17 26.75
CA TRP A 24 6.00 16.35 25.99
C TRP A 24 7.48 16.25 25.55
N GLY A 25 7.73 16.28 24.24
CA GLY A 25 9.07 16.17 23.68
C GLY A 25 9.49 14.78 23.21
N ASN A 26 8.74 13.72 23.55
CA ASN A 26 9.08 12.34 23.20
C ASN A 26 7.83 11.44 23.24
N TYR A 27 7.19 11.28 22.08
CA TYR A 27 6.12 10.31 21.88
C TYR A 27 6.62 9.11 21.07
N THR A 28 6.08 7.95 21.39
CA THR A 28 6.25 6.69 20.66
C THR A 28 4.88 6.22 20.18
N TYR A 29 4.83 5.67 18.97
CA TYR A 29 3.60 5.12 18.38
C TYR A 29 3.74 3.61 18.29
N SER A 30 2.70 2.90 18.70
CA SER A 30 2.61 1.44 18.62
C SER A 30 1.26 1.04 18.08
N VAL A 31 1.15 -0.21 17.60
CA VAL A 31 -0.16 -0.81 17.42
C VAL A 31 -0.81 -0.92 18.79
N LYS A 32 -2.08 -0.51 18.89
CA LYS A 32 -2.88 -0.63 20.12
C LYS A 32 -2.80 -2.03 20.69
N SER A 33 -2.69 -2.18 22.01
CA SER A 33 -2.70 -3.51 22.63
C SER A 33 -4.13 -3.99 22.91
N ILE A 34 -4.34 -5.32 22.93
CA ILE A 34 -5.65 -5.94 23.21
C ILE A 34 -6.16 -5.55 24.62
N SER A 35 -5.25 -5.31 25.57
CA SER A 35 -5.58 -5.05 26.97
C SER A 35 -6.13 -3.66 27.26
N ASP A 36 -5.81 -2.67 26.42
CA ASP A 36 -6.14 -1.26 26.69
C ASP A 36 -7.62 -0.91 26.43
N PHE A 37 -8.39 -1.86 25.87
CA PHE A 37 -9.76 -1.64 25.43
C PHE A 37 -10.83 -2.30 26.33
N LYS A 38 -10.48 -2.70 27.56
CA LYS A 38 -11.45 -3.30 28.50
C LYS A 38 -12.29 -2.29 29.30
N SER A 39 -12.13 -0.98 29.12
CA SER A 39 -12.63 0.01 30.10
C SER A 39 -13.79 0.91 29.68
N ASP A 40 -14.34 0.84 28.46
CA ASP A 40 -15.49 1.68 28.08
C ASP A 40 -16.87 1.07 28.42
N GLY A 41 -16.89 -0.13 29.02
CA GLY A 41 -18.14 -0.79 29.43
C GLY A 41 -18.98 -1.29 28.25
N VAL A 42 -18.50 -1.15 27.01
CA VAL A 42 -19.01 -1.86 25.84
C VAL A 42 -18.18 -3.14 25.76
N THR A 43 -18.78 -4.28 26.09
CA THR A 43 -18.10 -5.56 26.00
C THR A 43 -17.47 -5.74 24.60
N PRO A 44 -16.18 -6.11 24.47
CA PRO A 44 -15.50 -6.31 23.18
C PRO A 44 -16.08 -7.40 22.24
N ASN A 45 -17.29 -7.90 22.49
CA ASN A 45 -17.71 -9.26 22.13
C ASN A 45 -18.97 -9.31 21.24
N ASN A 46 -19.12 -8.43 20.26
CA ASN A 46 -20.26 -8.54 19.32
C ASN A 46 -19.87 -8.58 17.84
N HIS A 47 -18.60 -8.31 17.49
CA HIS A 47 -18.13 -8.55 16.13
C HIS A 47 -17.54 -9.97 16.02
N PRO A 48 -18.09 -10.84 15.16
CA PRO A 48 -17.80 -12.27 15.13
C PRO A 48 -16.35 -12.60 14.75
N ASP A 49 -15.63 -11.73 14.04
CA ASP A 49 -14.18 -11.90 13.76
C ASP A 49 -13.29 -11.64 15.00
N ARG A 50 -13.74 -10.83 15.96
CA ARG A 50 -13.04 -10.52 17.21
C ARG A 50 -13.27 -11.60 18.26
N ASP A 51 -14.42 -12.27 18.21
CA ASP A 51 -14.74 -13.43 19.05
C ASP A 51 -14.27 -14.78 18.46
N SER A 52 -14.03 -14.88 17.15
CA SER A 52 -13.71 -16.15 16.45
C SER A 52 -12.23 -16.56 16.44
N GLY A 53 -11.37 -15.90 17.21
CA GLY A 53 -10.10 -16.50 17.61
C GLY A 53 -8.86 -16.20 16.74
N THR A 54 -8.84 -15.13 15.95
CA THR A 54 -7.55 -14.54 15.53
C THR A 54 -6.80 -13.94 16.73
N GLY A 55 -7.52 -13.64 17.82
CA GLY A 55 -6.95 -13.18 19.09
C GLY A 55 -6.46 -11.74 19.07
N LEU A 56 -6.63 -10.99 17.98
CA LEU A 56 -6.09 -9.63 17.82
C LEU A 56 -7.09 -8.52 18.21
N GLY A 57 -8.39 -8.79 18.32
CA GLY A 57 -9.36 -7.78 18.76
C GLY A 57 -9.25 -6.45 17.98
N TRP A 58 -9.25 -5.32 18.69
CA TRP A 58 -9.10 -3.97 18.12
C TRP A 58 -7.69 -3.64 17.62
N THR A 59 -6.71 -4.52 17.76
CA THR A 59 -5.33 -4.26 17.30
C THR A 59 -5.18 -4.50 15.80
N ASN A 60 -6.18 -5.12 15.17
CA ASN A 60 -6.22 -5.41 13.74
C ASN A 60 -7.37 -4.68 13.04
N ILE A 61 -7.74 -3.50 13.51
CA ILE A 61 -8.64 -2.61 12.75
C ILE A 61 -7.83 -1.52 12.06
N GLY A 62 -8.27 -1.12 10.87
CA GLY A 62 -7.60 -0.04 10.14
C GLY A 62 -7.64 1.26 10.95
N VAL A 63 -6.56 2.05 10.86
CA VAL A 63 -6.48 3.38 11.48
C VAL A 63 -7.52 4.29 10.82
N ASN A 64 -8.26 5.05 11.65
CA ASN A 64 -9.25 6.02 11.22
C ASN A 64 -9.10 7.34 11.97
N TYR A 65 -9.97 8.33 11.74
CA TYR A 65 -9.81 9.70 12.26
C TYR A 65 -8.48 10.35 11.84
N ILE A 66 -8.06 10.09 10.61
CA ILE A 66 -6.82 10.59 10.03
C ILE A 66 -7.09 11.65 8.98
N GLN A 67 -6.37 12.77 9.04
CA GLN A 67 -6.38 13.80 8.00
C GLN A 67 -5.46 13.40 6.85
N TRP A 68 -5.63 14.01 5.69
CA TRP A 68 -4.83 13.67 4.51
C TRP A 68 -3.32 13.91 4.75
N GLU A 69 -2.95 15.04 5.37
CA GLU A 69 -1.56 15.37 5.68
C GLU A 69 -0.92 14.40 6.69
N ASP A 70 -1.72 13.83 7.60
CA ASP A 70 -1.25 12.82 8.55
C ASP A 70 -0.83 11.53 7.80
N THR A 71 -1.51 11.19 6.69
CA THR A 71 -1.13 10.04 5.85
C THR A 71 0.23 10.24 5.18
N LEU A 72 0.52 11.47 4.71
CA LEU A 72 1.82 11.82 4.12
C LEU A 72 2.94 11.78 5.16
N ARG A 73 2.68 12.30 6.37
CA ARG A 73 3.63 12.21 7.49
C ARG A 73 3.89 10.78 7.89
N PHE A 74 2.87 9.93 7.90
CA PHE A 74 3.03 8.52 8.18
C PHE A 74 3.87 7.82 7.10
N ALA A 75 3.64 8.14 5.82
CA ALA A 75 4.48 7.66 4.73
C ALA A 75 5.94 8.14 4.87
N ASN A 76 6.19 9.39 5.25
CA ASN A 76 7.53 9.90 5.55
C ASN A 76 8.19 9.14 6.71
N TRP A 77 7.45 8.91 7.80
CA TRP A 77 7.95 8.16 8.94
C TRP A 77 8.35 6.72 8.55
N MET A 78 7.52 6.04 7.74
CA MET A 78 7.83 4.73 7.19
C MET A 78 9.03 4.76 6.25
N HIS A 79 9.10 5.75 5.35
CA HIS A 79 10.22 5.97 4.44
C HIS A 79 11.55 6.15 5.17
N ASN A 80 11.53 6.90 6.28
CA ASN A 80 12.70 7.21 7.10
C ASN A 80 13.12 6.08 8.05
N GLY A 81 12.46 4.92 7.99
CA GLY A 81 12.77 3.77 8.85
C GLY A 81 12.24 3.90 10.27
N GLN A 82 11.07 4.53 10.43
CA GLN A 82 10.34 4.65 11.69
C GLN A 82 11.13 5.31 12.84
N PRO A 83 11.83 6.44 12.59
CA PRO A 83 12.67 7.05 13.61
C PRO A 83 11.84 7.62 14.78
N THR A 84 12.46 7.73 15.95
CA THR A 84 11.94 8.47 17.10
C THR A 84 12.59 9.85 17.16
N GLY A 85 11.84 10.92 17.38
CA GLY A 85 12.42 12.26 17.42
C GLY A 85 11.39 13.38 17.44
N ALA A 86 11.87 14.61 17.21
CA ALA A 86 11.00 15.76 17.01
C ALA A 86 10.37 15.76 15.62
N GLN A 87 9.30 16.52 15.44
CA GLN A 87 8.71 16.80 14.12
C GLN A 87 9.67 17.62 13.28
N ASP A 88 10.45 16.97 12.42
CA ASP A 88 11.36 17.65 11.53
C ASP A 88 11.65 16.79 10.29
N ALA A 89 12.56 17.28 9.45
CA ALA A 89 12.94 16.63 8.20
C ALA A 89 13.59 15.25 8.40
N SER A 90 14.03 14.90 9.62
CA SER A 90 14.58 13.57 9.91
C SER A 90 13.53 12.55 10.34
N THR A 91 12.27 12.98 10.54
CA THR A 91 11.18 12.13 11.01
C THR A 91 9.99 12.13 10.06
N THR A 92 9.18 13.18 10.06
CA THR A 92 7.88 13.23 9.36
C THR A 92 7.74 14.38 8.38
N GLU A 93 8.55 15.43 8.48
CA GLU A 93 8.39 16.62 7.64
C GLU A 93 9.15 16.55 6.31
N ASP A 94 10.01 15.54 6.14
CA ASP A 94 10.67 15.24 4.88
C ASP A 94 10.90 13.73 4.73
N GLY A 95 10.93 13.22 3.50
CA GLY A 95 11.06 11.80 3.18
C GLY A 95 10.49 11.48 1.79
N ALA A 96 9.38 10.75 1.75
CA ALA A 96 8.59 10.54 0.54
C ALA A 96 7.90 11.84 0.04
N TYR A 97 7.63 12.77 0.94
CA TYR A 97 6.93 14.04 0.70
C TYR A 97 7.63 15.19 1.45
N ASP A 98 7.68 16.38 0.85
CA ASP A 98 8.15 17.60 1.52
C ASP A 98 6.97 18.33 2.16
N MET A 99 6.85 18.25 3.50
CA MET A 99 5.71 18.85 4.22
C MET A 99 5.80 20.38 4.31
N SER A 100 6.92 20.99 3.90
CA SER A 100 7.03 22.47 3.85
C SER A 100 6.25 23.07 2.67
N LEU A 101 5.91 22.26 1.66
CA LEU A 101 5.13 22.68 0.49
C LEU A 101 3.64 22.77 0.83
N GLY A 102 3.13 23.99 0.96
CA GLY A 102 1.72 24.23 1.27
C GLY A 102 1.27 23.63 2.62
N GLY A 103 2.20 23.36 3.54
CA GLY A 103 1.90 22.62 4.78
C GLY A 103 1.57 21.14 4.57
N GLY A 104 2.02 20.56 3.45
CA GLY A 104 1.71 19.21 3.00
C GLY A 104 0.74 19.20 1.81
N LEU A 105 -0.15 20.19 1.71
CA LEU A 105 -1.22 20.22 0.69
C LEU A 105 -0.71 20.23 -0.75
N GLU A 106 0.47 20.83 -0.97
CA GLU A 106 1.14 20.92 -2.27
C GLU A 106 2.27 19.89 -2.40
N ALA A 107 2.43 19.01 -1.42
CA ALA A 107 3.46 17.98 -1.46
C ALA A 107 3.15 16.97 -2.57
N VAL A 108 4.18 16.61 -3.31
CA VAL A 108 4.15 15.57 -4.34
C VAL A 108 5.15 14.50 -3.96
N ARG A 109 4.85 13.25 -4.33
CA ARG A 109 5.73 12.11 -4.09
C ARG A 109 7.12 12.37 -4.69
N LYS A 110 8.16 12.22 -3.88
CA LYS A 110 9.55 12.33 -4.30
C LYS A 110 10.01 11.04 -4.99
N ALA A 111 10.87 11.19 -5.99
CA ALA A 111 11.56 10.06 -6.60
C ALA A 111 12.38 9.32 -5.53
N GLY A 112 12.29 7.99 -5.49
CA GLY A 112 12.96 7.16 -4.50
C GLY A 112 12.20 6.96 -3.18
N ALA A 113 10.96 7.44 -3.07
CA ALA A 113 10.08 7.08 -1.97
C ALA A 113 9.94 5.55 -1.86
N THR A 114 10.20 4.99 -0.69
CA THR A 114 10.09 3.55 -0.39
C THR A 114 8.73 3.17 0.18
N TYR A 115 8.02 4.14 0.75
CA TYR A 115 6.62 4.04 1.17
C TYR A 115 5.92 5.33 0.78
N PHE A 116 4.70 5.22 0.25
CA PHE A 116 3.90 6.36 -0.21
C PHE A 116 2.41 6.06 -0.12
N VAL A 117 1.59 7.10 -0.05
CA VAL A 117 0.14 6.97 -0.27
C VAL A 117 -0.06 6.64 -1.76
N PRO A 118 -0.87 5.63 -2.13
CA PRO A 118 -1.03 5.28 -3.53
C PRO A 118 -1.70 6.41 -4.31
N SER A 119 -1.33 6.50 -5.58
CA SER A 119 -2.07 7.27 -6.55
C SER A 119 -3.43 6.60 -6.83
N GLU A 120 -4.36 7.34 -7.39
CA GLU A 120 -5.65 6.82 -7.80
C GLU A 120 -5.49 5.72 -8.84
N ASP A 121 -4.60 5.89 -9.81
CA ASP A 121 -4.34 4.87 -10.82
C ASP A 121 -3.74 3.59 -10.21
N GLU A 122 -2.81 3.72 -9.26
CA GLU A 122 -2.21 2.59 -8.54
C GLU A 122 -3.27 1.86 -7.71
N TRP A 123 -4.06 2.60 -6.95
CA TRP A 123 -5.13 2.06 -6.12
C TRP A 123 -6.21 1.38 -6.97
N TYR A 124 -6.64 2.04 -8.04
CA TYR A 124 -7.69 1.58 -8.96
C TYR A 124 -7.29 0.29 -9.66
N LYS A 125 -6.05 0.23 -10.14
CA LYS A 125 -5.51 -0.98 -10.77
C LYS A 125 -5.43 -2.12 -9.77
N ALA A 126 -4.92 -1.87 -8.55
CA ALA A 126 -4.86 -2.88 -7.50
C ALA A 126 -6.26 -3.41 -7.12
N ALA A 127 -7.27 -2.53 -7.10
CA ALA A 127 -8.63 -2.88 -6.74
C ALA A 127 -9.37 -3.66 -7.84
N TYR A 128 -9.31 -3.22 -9.10
CA TYR A 128 -10.29 -3.65 -10.09
C TYR A 128 -9.71 -4.38 -11.31
N TYR A 129 -8.41 -4.29 -11.59
CA TYR A 129 -7.87 -4.76 -12.87
C TYR A 129 -7.85 -6.30 -12.95
N LYS A 130 -8.45 -6.87 -14.00
CA LYS A 130 -8.69 -8.32 -14.16
C LYS A 130 -7.46 -9.15 -14.53
N SER A 131 -6.33 -8.52 -14.89
CA SER A 131 -5.15 -9.04 -15.64
C SER A 131 -5.17 -8.73 -17.15
N GLY A 132 -4.06 -9.04 -17.85
CA GLY A 132 -3.90 -8.84 -19.29
C GLY A 132 -4.58 -9.91 -20.14
N GLY A 133 -4.43 -9.82 -21.47
CA GLY A 133 -4.86 -10.87 -22.40
C GLY A 133 -6.36 -10.89 -22.74
N THR A 134 -6.93 -12.09 -22.93
CA THR A 134 -8.31 -12.29 -23.42
C THR A 134 -9.40 -11.95 -22.38
N ASN A 135 -9.02 -11.76 -21.11
CA ASN A 135 -9.92 -11.34 -20.03
C ASN A 135 -9.56 -9.94 -19.52
N ALA A 136 -8.95 -9.10 -20.36
CA ALA A 136 -8.54 -7.75 -20.00
C ALA A 136 -9.73 -6.85 -19.66
N GLY A 137 -9.52 -5.97 -18.69
CA GLY A 137 -10.50 -4.98 -18.27
C GLY A 137 -10.47 -4.76 -16.76
N TYR A 138 -11.55 -4.18 -16.25
CA TYR A 138 -11.74 -3.89 -14.83
C TYR A 138 -13.06 -4.50 -14.37
N TRP A 139 -13.10 -5.01 -13.15
CA TRP A 139 -14.33 -5.39 -12.47
C TRP A 139 -15.08 -4.13 -12.02
N ASP A 140 -16.41 -4.19 -11.94
CA ASP A 140 -17.18 -3.10 -11.33
C ASP A 140 -16.94 -3.00 -9.81
N TYR A 141 -16.51 -4.10 -9.18
CA TYR A 141 -16.18 -4.19 -7.76
C TYR A 141 -14.89 -4.99 -7.53
N ALA A 142 -14.08 -4.57 -6.55
CA ALA A 142 -12.80 -5.18 -6.20
C ALA A 142 -12.95 -6.62 -5.72
N THR A 143 -14.14 -7.04 -5.31
CA THR A 143 -14.48 -8.43 -5.00
C THR A 143 -14.47 -9.38 -6.21
N GLN A 144 -13.77 -9.01 -7.30
CA GLN A 144 -13.65 -9.77 -8.54
C GLN A 144 -15.01 -10.07 -9.19
N SER A 145 -15.91 -9.08 -9.15
CA SER A 145 -17.31 -9.24 -9.53
C SER A 145 -17.84 -7.98 -10.21
N ASP A 146 -18.69 -8.18 -11.22
CA ASP A 146 -19.49 -7.10 -11.82
C ASP A 146 -20.87 -6.96 -11.12
N ALA A 147 -21.18 -7.86 -10.18
CA ALA A 147 -22.37 -7.79 -9.34
C ALA A 147 -22.06 -7.10 -8.01
N VAL A 148 -22.99 -6.26 -7.56
CA VAL A 148 -22.94 -5.55 -6.27
C VAL A 148 -22.57 -6.52 -5.14
N PRO A 149 -21.55 -6.20 -4.32
CA PRO A 149 -21.19 -6.99 -3.15
C PRO A 149 -22.36 -7.17 -2.19
N VAL A 150 -22.44 -8.32 -1.56
CA VAL A 150 -23.44 -8.61 -0.54
C VAL A 150 -22.96 -8.03 0.79
N GLU A 151 -23.79 -7.22 1.43
CA GLU A 151 -23.57 -6.83 2.82
C GLU A 151 -23.87 -8.01 3.73
N GLU A 152 -22.84 -8.54 4.38
CA GLU A 152 -23.00 -9.61 5.36
C GLU A 152 -21.85 -9.61 6.35
N LYS A 153 -21.93 -10.47 7.36
CA LYS A 153 -20.91 -10.56 8.40
C LYS A 153 -19.68 -11.31 7.87
N PRO A 154 -18.45 -10.93 8.27
CA PRO A 154 -17.29 -11.71 7.90
C PRO A 154 -17.35 -13.13 8.50
N PRO A 155 -16.74 -14.13 7.84
CA PRO A 155 -15.86 -13.97 6.69
C PRO A 155 -16.56 -13.70 5.35
N GLY A 156 -17.89 -13.75 5.30
CA GLY A 156 -18.67 -13.57 4.08
C GLY A 156 -18.42 -14.66 3.02
N GLY A 157 -19.11 -14.54 1.89
CA GLY A 157 -18.87 -15.28 0.66
C GLY A 157 -17.78 -14.67 -0.23
N ALA A 158 -17.84 -15.02 -1.51
CA ALA A 158 -16.86 -14.60 -2.52
C ALA A 158 -17.07 -13.18 -3.07
N ASN A 159 -18.22 -12.56 -2.78
CA ASN A 159 -18.58 -11.21 -3.22
C ASN A 159 -19.25 -10.46 -2.08
N SER A 160 -18.48 -10.20 -1.03
CA SER A 160 -18.99 -9.71 0.25
C SER A 160 -18.14 -8.55 0.74
N ALA A 161 -18.79 -7.54 1.29
CA ALA A 161 -18.16 -6.31 1.73
C ALA A 161 -18.88 -5.72 2.94
N MET A 162 -18.20 -4.82 3.64
CA MET A 162 -18.77 -4.08 4.77
C MET A 162 -19.19 -2.68 4.36
N TYR A 163 -20.50 -2.44 4.31
CA TYR A 163 -21.10 -1.15 3.95
C TYR A 163 -22.50 -0.97 4.57
N SER A 164 -23.13 0.20 4.43
CA SER A 164 -24.55 0.53 4.73
C SER A 164 -25.08 0.44 6.17
N ARG A 165 -24.29 -0.10 7.12
CA ARG A 165 -24.67 -0.27 8.55
C ARG A 165 -25.93 -1.12 8.80
N ILE A 166 -26.60 -1.67 7.78
CA ILE A 166 -27.86 -2.41 7.91
C ILE A 166 -27.66 -3.72 8.68
N ILE A 167 -26.54 -4.41 8.43
CA ILE A 167 -26.19 -5.66 9.12
C ILE A 167 -25.66 -5.37 10.55
N TRP A 168 -25.30 -4.12 10.85
CA TRP A 168 -24.67 -3.67 12.10
C TRP A 168 -25.31 -2.42 12.75
N PRO A 169 -26.64 -2.41 12.99
CA PRO A 169 -27.33 -1.20 13.45
C PRO A 169 -26.86 -0.69 14.82
N TRP A 170 -26.32 -1.58 15.67
CA TRP A 170 -25.91 -1.29 17.05
C TRP A 170 -24.40 -1.44 17.30
N ASP A 171 -23.62 -1.74 16.25
CA ASP A 171 -22.18 -1.99 16.35
C ASP A 171 -21.46 -1.08 15.33
N PRO A 172 -20.96 0.11 15.73
CA PRO A 172 -20.38 1.10 14.82
C PRO A 172 -18.97 0.71 14.30
N ASN A 173 -18.70 -0.58 14.15
CA ASN A 173 -17.34 -1.08 14.17
C ASN A 173 -16.90 -1.69 12.85
N ILE A 174 -15.79 -1.16 12.35
CA ILE A 174 -15.00 -1.71 11.25
C ILE A 174 -14.58 -3.15 11.63
N ALA A 175 -14.95 -4.12 10.80
CA ALA A 175 -14.38 -5.46 10.80
C ALA A 175 -12.84 -5.40 10.83
N SER A 176 -12.21 -6.40 11.44
CA SER A 176 -10.76 -6.49 11.37
C SER A 176 -10.29 -6.54 9.91
N VAL A 177 -9.13 -5.93 9.65
CA VAL A 177 -8.51 -5.92 8.33
C VAL A 177 -8.34 -7.35 7.85
N GLY A 178 -8.76 -7.62 6.61
CA GLY A 178 -8.68 -8.94 6.00
C GLY A 178 -9.73 -9.95 6.47
N SER A 179 -10.75 -9.54 7.23
CA SER A 179 -11.76 -10.47 7.73
C SER A 179 -12.64 -11.07 6.62
N TYR A 180 -12.86 -10.36 5.51
CA TYR A 180 -13.57 -10.88 4.32
C TYR A 180 -12.66 -11.75 3.44
N THR A 181 -12.13 -12.82 4.02
CA THR A 181 -11.13 -13.71 3.41
C THR A 181 -11.55 -14.31 2.06
N GLY A 182 -12.86 -14.42 1.80
CA GLY A 182 -13.40 -14.92 0.53
C GLY A 182 -13.47 -13.89 -0.59
N SER A 183 -13.32 -12.60 -0.28
CA SER A 183 -13.55 -11.49 -1.22
C SER A 183 -12.33 -10.56 -1.42
N PRO A 184 -11.11 -11.09 -1.67
CA PRO A 184 -9.96 -10.24 -1.97
C PRO A 184 -10.08 -9.57 -3.34
N SER A 185 -9.30 -8.50 -3.52
CA SER A 185 -9.04 -7.91 -4.84
C SER A 185 -8.42 -8.92 -5.82
N PRO A 186 -8.38 -8.62 -7.14
CA PRO A 186 -7.69 -9.43 -8.14
C PRO A 186 -6.21 -9.71 -7.79
N TYR A 187 -5.59 -8.83 -7.00
CA TYR A 187 -4.19 -8.93 -6.58
C TYR A 187 -4.02 -9.36 -5.11
N GLY A 188 -5.08 -9.86 -4.47
CA GLY A 188 -5.01 -10.42 -3.12
C GLY A 188 -5.05 -9.39 -1.99
N THR A 189 -5.21 -8.10 -2.29
CA THR A 189 -5.40 -7.05 -1.28
C THR A 189 -6.82 -7.10 -0.72
N PHE A 190 -6.96 -6.87 0.59
CA PHE A 190 -8.26 -6.85 1.26
C PHE A 190 -8.81 -5.42 1.41
N ASP A 191 -10.11 -5.34 1.66
CA ASP A 191 -10.83 -4.14 2.12
C ASP A 191 -10.77 -2.94 1.15
N GLN A 192 -10.58 -3.20 -0.15
CA GLN A 192 -10.72 -2.19 -1.22
C GLN A 192 -12.16 -2.03 -1.73
N ASN A 193 -13.12 -2.75 -1.12
CA ASN A 193 -14.55 -2.55 -1.30
C ASN A 193 -15.21 -2.46 0.09
N GLY A 194 -15.42 -1.22 0.54
CA GLY A 194 -16.02 -0.91 1.82
C GLY A 194 -14.98 -0.86 2.94
N SER A 195 -15.45 -1.13 4.15
CA SER A 195 -14.69 -0.85 5.37
C SER A 195 -14.50 0.64 5.62
N MET A 196 -13.60 1.31 4.94
CA MET A 196 -13.36 2.75 5.09
C MET A 196 -12.97 3.37 3.76
N TRP A 197 -13.31 4.64 3.61
CA TRP A 197 -12.67 5.46 2.60
C TRP A 197 -11.17 5.50 2.82
N GLU A 198 -10.41 5.49 1.73
CA GLU A 198 -8.96 5.56 1.78
C GLU A 198 -8.45 6.79 1.04
N TRP A 199 -7.66 7.61 1.74
CA TRP A 199 -6.97 8.76 1.17
C TRP A 199 -5.99 8.36 0.06
N LEU A 200 -6.01 9.12 -1.03
CA LEU A 200 -5.11 9.00 -2.19
C LEU A 200 -4.36 10.31 -2.44
N GLU A 201 -3.30 10.28 -3.25
CA GLU A 201 -2.43 11.45 -3.48
C GLU A 201 -3.12 12.59 -4.24
N GLU A 202 -4.05 12.25 -5.13
CA GLU A 202 -4.65 13.17 -6.06
C GLU A 202 -5.53 14.20 -5.38
N SER A 203 -5.42 15.42 -5.90
CA SER A 203 -6.47 16.43 -5.81
C SER A 203 -7.22 16.48 -7.13
N ASP A 204 -8.55 16.54 -7.09
CA ASP A 204 -9.31 16.82 -8.30
C ASP A 204 -9.20 18.31 -8.65
N ALA A 205 -8.29 18.59 -9.58
CA ALA A 205 -8.01 19.91 -10.11
C ALA A 205 -9.19 20.51 -10.91
N GLU A 206 -10.22 19.73 -11.25
CA GLU A 206 -11.38 20.18 -12.01
C GLU A 206 -12.56 20.64 -11.11
N THR A 207 -12.46 20.53 -9.78
CA THR A 207 -13.51 21.00 -8.87
C THR A 207 -13.35 22.46 -8.41
N VAL A 208 -14.44 23.00 -7.85
CA VAL A 208 -14.53 24.36 -7.27
C VAL A 208 -13.61 24.53 -6.05
N ASP A 209 -13.13 23.43 -5.45
CA ASP A 209 -12.19 23.44 -4.33
C ASP A 209 -10.94 22.62 -4.69
N PRO A 210 -9.88 23.26 -5.21
CA PRO A 210 -8.68 22.57 -5.70
C PRO A 210 -7.88 21.89 -4.59
N LEU A 211 -8.27 22.05 -3.32
CA LEU A 211 -7.62 21.42 -2.18
C LEU A 211 -8.23 20.08 -1.79
N LYS A 212 -9.41 19.72 -2.33
CA LYS A 212 -10.02 18.43 -2.05
C LYS A 212 -9.15 17.28 -2.52
N LYS A 213 -9.15 16.20 -1.76
CA LYS A 213 -8.37 14.98 -2.01
C LYS A 213 -9.29 13.82 -2.33
N VAL A 214 -8.77 12.92 -3.16
CA VAL A 214 -9.50 11.76 -3.65
C VAL A 214 -9.59 10.68 -2.58
N LEU A 215 -10.76 10.06 -2.51
CA LEU A 215 -11.08 8.92 -1.67
C LEU A 215 -11.67 7.79 -2.49
N ARG A 216 -11.29 6.55 -2.15
CA ARG A 216 -11.82 5.32 -2.77
C ARG A 216 -12.19 4.27 -1.73
N SER A 217 -12.65 3.10 -2.17
CA SER A 217 -13.21 1.96 -1.40
C SER A 217 -14.67 2.07 -1.00
N GLY A 218 -15.12 3.25 -0.57
CA GLY A 218 -16.37 3.40 0.18
C GLY A 218 -16.22 2.92 1.62
N ASP A 219 -17.29 2.98 2.41
CA ASP A 219 -17.18 2.80 3.86
C ASP A 219 -18.33 2.02 4.50
N TRP A 220 -18.15 1.69 5.78
CA TRP A 220 -19.09 0.90 6.57
C TRP A 220 -20.46 1.57 6.83
N TRP A 221 -20.61 2.87 6.58
CA TRP A 221 -21.84 3.63 6.82
C TRP A 221 -22.70 3.82 5.57
N ASN A 222 -22.08 4.02 4.41
CA ASN A 222 -22.78 4.42 3.19
C ASN A 222 -23.20 3.24 2.30
N GLU A 223 -24.10 3.50 1.35
CA GLU A 223 -24.73 2.48 0.49
C GLU A 223 -23.77 1.86 -0.55
N ALA A 224 -24.17 0.74 -1.16
CA ALA A 224 -23.34 -0.02 -2.10
C ALA A 224 -22.86 0.78 -3.34
N ILE A 225 -23.56 1.86 -3.70
CA ILE A 225 -23.21 2.70 -4.85
C ILE A 225 -21.82 3.33 -4.70
N TYR A 226 -21.40 3.60 -3.46
CA TYR A 226 -20.11 4.19 -3.13
C TYR A 226 -18.94 3.22 -3.26
N LEU A 227 -19.22 1.93 -3.42
CA LEU A 227 -18.21 0.88 -3.57
C LEU A 227 -17.82 0.59 -5.03
N SER A 228 -18.54 1.20 -5.99
CA SER A 228 -18.36 0.94 -7.41
C SER A 228 -17.03 1.48 -7.93
N ALA A 229 -16.40 0.79 -8.88
CA ALA A 229 -15.27 1.31 -9.63
C ALA A 229 -15.57 2.64 -10.32
N SER A 230 -16.83 2.89 -10.70
CA SER A 230 -17.24 4.17 -11.30
C SER A 230 -17.34 5.32 -10.28
N HIS A 231 -17.21 5.05 -8.99
CA HIS A 231 -17.36 6.04 -7.94
C HIS A 231 -16.00 6.51 -7.41
N GLN A 232 -15.91 7.83 -7.24
CA GLN A 232 -14.81 8.54 -6.63
C GLN A 232 -15.42 9.59 -5.70
N GLU A 233 -14.89 9.69 -4.48
CA GLU A 233 -15.33 10.69 -3.50
C GLU A 233 -14.25 11.76 -3.31
N LEU A 234 -14.68 12.98 -2.99
CA LEU A 234 -13.80 14.14 -2.83
C LEU A 234 -14.07 14.85 -1.51
N ALA A 235 -13.08 14.81 -0.63
CA ALA A 235 -13.20 15.39 0.69
C ALA A 235 -12.14 16.46 0.98
N SER A 236 -12.46 17.33 1.93
CA SER A 236 -11.48 18.28 2.46
C SER A 236 -10.34 17.50 3.13
N PRO A 237 -9.07 17.91 2.95
CA PRO A 237 -7.93 17.23 3.55
C PRO A 237 -8.01 17.17 5.09
N ALA A 238 -8.71 18.12 5.71
CA ALA A 238 -8.96 18.14 7.15
C ALA A 238 -10.06 17.15 7.63
N TRP A 239 -10.74 16.44 6.73
CA TRP A 239 -11.83 15.53 7.09
C TRP A 239 -11.30 14.28 7.77
N ASN A 240 -11.62 14.08 9.04
CA ASN A 240 -11.13 12.97 9.84
C ASN A 240 -12.27 12.33 10.63
N THR A 241 -12.80 11.22 10.12
CA THR A 241 -13.92 10.53 10.79
C THR A 241 -13.62 9.04 10.94
N SER A 242 -14.49 8.33 11.64
CA SER A 242 -14.40 6.88 11.79
C SER A 242 -14.60 6.09 10.50
N ILE A 243 -14.97 6.74 9.39
CA ILE A 243 -15.14 6.12 8.07
C ILE A 243 -13.98 6.40 7.11
N VAL A 244 -12.95 7.14 7.53
CA VAL A 244 -11.80 7.51 6.67
C VAL A 244 -10.51 7.01 7.29
N GLY A 245 -9.76 6.25 6.50
CA GLY A 245 -8.42 5.75 6.77
C GLY A 245 -7.52 5.93 5.54
N PHE A 246 -6.54 5.04 5.39
CA PHE A 246 -5.63 5.03 4.26
C PHE A 246 -4.91 3.68 4.16
N ARG A 247 -4.22 3.47 3.04
CA ARG A 247 -3.19 2.44 2.90
C ARG A 247 -1.93 3.05 2.35
N LEU A 248 -0.82 2.34 2.49
CA LEU A 248 0.43 2.66 1.82
C LEU A 248 0.65 1.72 0.64
N ALA A 249 1.41 2.20 -0.33
CA ALA A 249 2.05 1.43 -1.36
C ALA A 249 3.57 1.57 -1.23
N GLU A 250 4.28 0.63 -1.81
CA GLU A 250 5.73 0.62 -1.96
C GLU A 250 6.06 0.53 -3.46
N PRO A 251 7.24 1.00 -3.91
CA PRO A 251 7.65 0.79 -5.28
C PRO A 251 7.61 -0.69 -5.59
N GLN A 252 7.05 -1.05 -6.74
CA GLN A 252 7.26 -2.38 -7.28
C GLN A 252 8.78 -2.56 -7.42
N THR A 253 9.32 -3.47 -6.64
CA THR A 253 10.58 -4.09 -7.00
C THR A 253 10.23 -4.94 -8.20
N GLU A 254 10.40 -4.37 -9.40
CA GLU A 254 10.55 -5.20 -10.58
C GLU A 254 11.69 -6.13 -10.22
N GLU A 255 11.37 -7.40 -9.92
CA GLU A 255 12.37 -8.44 -9.96
C GLU A 255 12.97 -8.29 -11.35
N VAL A 256 14.23 -7.84 -11.40
CA VAL A 256 14.96 -7.82 -12.65
C VAL A 256 15.00 -9.27 -13.06
N LEU A 257 14.09 -9.66 -13.96
CA LEU A 257 14.08 -10.97 -14.57
C LEU A 257 15.40 -11.08 -15.28
N LEU A 258 16.37 -11.64 -14.57
CA LEU A 258 17.67 -11.90 -15.08
C LEU A 258 17.47 -13.05 -16.06
N PRO A 259 17.70 -12.86 -17.36
CA PRO A 259 17.56 -13.96 -18.30
C PRO A 259 18.39 -15.15 -17.81
N GLY A 260 17.78 -16.33 -17.72
CA GLY A 260 18.40 -17.52 -17.16
C GLY A 260 18.12 -17.80 -15.68
N ASP A 261 17.62 -16.82 -14.90
CA ASP A 261 17.25 -16.99 -13.49
C ASP A 261 15.82 -17.55 -13.39
N ALA A 262 15.73 -18.87 -13.50
CA ALA A 262 14.48 -19.60 -13.58
C ALA A 262 13.83 -19.81 -12.20
N ASN A 263 14.60 -19.71 -11.11
CA ASN A 263 14.10 -19.84 -9.74
C ASN A 263 13.90 -18.48 -9.04
N ARG A 264 14.38 -17.39 -9.65
CA ARG A 264 14.27 -15.99 -9.21
C ARG A 264 14.98 -15.71 -7.90
N ASP A 265 16.10 -16.39 -7.67
CA ASP A 265 16.93 -16.13 -6.50
C ASP A 265 17.96 -15.00 -6.71
N GLY A 266 17.95 -14.41 -7.91
CA GLY A 266 18.83 -13.32 -8.33
C GLY A 266 20.17 -13.80 -8.88
N VAL A 267 20.39 -15.11 -9.02
CA VAL A 267 21.64 -15.70 -9.51
C VAL A 267 21.34 -16.80 -10.53
N VAL A 268 21.90 -16.68 -11.74
CA VAL A 268 21.82 -17.79 -12.71
C VAL A 268 22.83 -18.87 -12.33
N SER A 269 22.32 -19.97 -11.81
CA SER A 269 23.06 -21.06 -11.21
C SER A 269 22.61 -22.44 -11.72
N ALA A 270 23.11 -23.50 -11.09
CA ALA A 270 22.70 -24.85 -11.44
C ALA A 270 21.28 -25.18 -10.93
N ASP A 271 20.80 -24.45 -9.93
CA ASP A 271 19.49 -24.67 -9.31
C ASP A 271 18.35 -24.23 -10.24
N ASP A 272 18.64 -23.32 -11.18
CA ASP A 272 17.70 -22.87 -12.22
C ASP A 272 17.29 -23.97 -13.19
N TYR A 273 18.22 -24.86 -13.56
CA TYR A 273 17.87 -26.06 -14.34
C TYR A 273 16.85 -26.93 -13.60
N GLY A 274 16.93 -26.96 -12.26
CA GLY A 274 15.94 -27.63 -11.43
C GLY A 274 14.56 -26.98 -11.54
N SER A 275 14.50 -25.65 -11.55
CA SER A 275 13.26 -24.89 -11.72
C SER A 275 12.62 -25.13 -13.09
N VAL A 276 13.40 -25.03 -14.18
CA VAL A 276 12.91 -25.36 -15.54
C VAL A 276 12.37 -26.79 -15.62
N GLN A 277 13.05 -27.75 -14.99
CA GLN A 277 12.63 -29.15 -14.99
C GLN A 277 11.34 -29.39 -14.19
N LEU A 278 11.19 -28.70 -13.06
CA LEU A 278 10.02 -28.84 -12.19
C LEU A 278 8.75 -28.28 -12.83
N HIS A 279 8.88 -27.21 -13.62
CA HIS A 279 7.77 -26.48 -14.22
C HIS A 279 7.58 -26.76 -15.72
N PHE A 280 8.26 -27.77 -16.27
CA PHE A 280 8.26 -28.03 -17.71
C PHE A 280 6.85 -28.26 -18.27
N GLY A 281 6.46 -27.41 -19.23
CA GLY A 281 5.15 -27.40 -19.86
C GLY A 281 4.14 -26.43 -19.24
N ASP A 282 4.50 -25.71 -18.17
CA ASP A 282 3.68 -24.63 -17.63
C ASP A 282 3.60 -23.46 -18.63
N THR A 283 2.44 -22.80 -18.70
CA THR A 283 2.18 -21.67 -19.60
C THR A 283 1.47 -20.54 -18.84
N GLY A 284 1.84 -19.30 -19.09
CA GLY A 284 1.25 -18.12 -18.43
C GLY A 284 1.77 -16.80 -18.98
N ASP A 285 1.49 -15.71 -18.27
CA ASP A 285 2.16 -14.43 -18.52
C ASP A 285 3.65 -14.51 -18.11
N ALA A 286 4.49 -13.59 -18.61
CA ALA A 286 5.88 -13.47 -18.18
C ALA A 286 5.94 -13.35 -16.65
N GLY A 287 6.54 -14.32 -15.95
CA GLY A 287 6.23 -14.44 -14.51
C GLY A 287 6.33 -15.82 -13.90
N ILE A 288 6.24 -16.88 -14.69
CA ILE A 288 6.16 -18.24 -14.16
C ILE A 288 7.54 -18.78 -13.78
N LEU A 289 7.60 -19.56 -12.68
CA LEU A 289 8.83 -20.27 -12.29
C LEU A 289 9.21 -21.25 -13.41
N GLY A 290 10.50 -21.33 -13.74
CA GLY A 290 10.99 -22.15 -14.84
C GLY A 290 11.05 -21.46 -16.21
N ASP A 291 10.33 -20.35 -16.43
CA ASP A 291 10.40 -19.58 -17.68
C ASP A 291 11.59 -18.62 -17.63
N ALA A 292 12.75 -19.17 -17.99
CA ALA A 292 14.04 -18.52 -17.91
C ALA A 292 14.28 -17.54 -19.05
N ASN A 293 13.52 -17.61 -20.14
CA ASN A 293 13.63 -16.69 -21.28
C ASN A 293 12.51 -15.62 -21.30
N GLY A 294 11.48 -15.77 -20.46
CA GLY A 294 10.37 -14.84 -20.32
C GLY A 294 9.34 -14.90 -21.45
N ASP A 295 9.27 -16.00 -22.20
CA ASP A 295 8.37 -16.14 -23.35
C ASP A 295 6.95 -16.62 -22.98
N GLY A 296 6.71 -16.88 -21.70
CA GLY A 296 5.44 -17.33 -21.15
C GLY A 296 5.23 -18.84 -21.22
N VAL A 297 6.26 -19.62 -21.61
CA VAL A 297 6.19 -21.08 -21.72
C VAL A 297 7.45 -21.72 -21.15
N VAL A 298 7.31 -22.57 -20.13
CA VAL A 298 8.45 -23.36 -19.63
C VAL A 298 8.73 -24.52 -20.59
N SER A 299 9.84 -24.44 -21.31
CA SER A 299 10.18 -25.27 -22.45
C SER A 299 11.64 -25.72 -22.44
N ALA A 300 12.07 -26.35 -23.53
CA ALA A 300 13.47 -26.74 -23.70
C ALA A 300 14.38 -25.52 -23.93
N ASP A 301 13.83 -24.42 -24.43
CA ASP A 301 14.59 -23.21 -24.76
C ASP A 301 15.04 -22.46 -23.49
N ASP A 302 14.36 -22.68 -22.36
CA ASP A 302 14.70 -22.15 -21.05
C ASP A 302 16.01 -22.72 -20.49
N TYR A 303 16.28 -24.02 -20.72
CA TYR A 303 17.60 -24.59 -20.43
C TYR A 303 18.70 -23.85 -21.18
N GLY A 304 18.42 -23.42 -22.42
CA GLY A 304 19.33 -22.62 -23.23
C GLY A 304 19.57 -21.24 -22.61
N SER A 305 18.53 -20.61 -22.05
CA SER A 305 18.63 -19.33 -21.35
C SER A 305 19.49 -19.43 -20.09
N VAL A 306 19.23 -20.43 -19.23
CA VAL A 306 20.05 -20.72 -18.03
C VAL A 306 21.52 -20.92 -18.42
N GLN A 307 21.77 -21.68 -19.48
CA GLN A 307 23.14 -21.94 -19.93
C GLN A 307 23.84 -20.70 -20.45
N LEU A 308 23.13 -19.86 -21.21
CA LEU A 308 23.68 -18.66 -21.82
C LEU A 308 24.13 -17.62 -20.78
N HIS A 309 23.40 -17.55 -19.67
CA HIS A 309 23.56 -16.55 -18.62
C HIS A 309 24.20 -17.08 -17.34
N PHE A 310 24.73 -18.31 -17.36
CA PHE A 310 25.27 -18.97 -16.17
C PHE A 310 26.34 -18.13 -15.45
N GLY A 311 26.09 -17.80 -14.18
CA GLY A 311 26.94 -16.96 -13.35
C GLY A 311 26.59 -15.47 -13.35
N ASP A 312 25.58 -15.04 -14.14
CA ASP A 312 25.02 -13.69 -14.04
C ASP A 312 24.33 -13.52 -12.67
N MET A 313 24.34 -12.30 -12.14
CA MET A 313 23.69 -11.96 -10.86
C MET A 313 22.97 -10.61 -10.99
N ALA A 314 21.74 -10.54 -10.49
CA ALA A 314 21.00 -9.29 -10.39
C ALA A 314 21.71 -8.37 -9.38
N GLY A 315 21.92 -7.11 -9.77
CA GLY A 315 22.82 -6.21 -9.04
C GLY A 315 22.44 -6.01 -7.58
N LEU A 316 23.39 -6.27 -6.67
CA LEU A 316 23.52 -5.45 -5.47
C LEU A 316 23.59 -3.98 -5.90
N PRO A 317 23.01 -3.01 -5.16
CA PRO A 317 23.14 -1.60 -5.50
C PRO A 317 24.62 -1.28 -5.68
N VAL A 318 25.02 -1.05 -6.93
CA VAL A 318 26.36 -0.61 -7.26
C VAL A 318 26.52 0.73 -6.55
N PRO A 319 27.46 0.89 -5.60
CA PRO A 319 27.76 2.21 -5.08
C PRO A 319 28.20 3.04 -6.28
N GLU A 320 27.44 4.09 -6.60
CA GLU A 320 27.70 4.91 -7.78
C GLU A 320 29.18 5.30 -7.79
N PRO A 321 29.91 5.05 -8.89
CA PRO A 321 31.26 5.57 -9.00
C PRO A 321 31.14 7.10 -9.03
N GLY A 322 31.59 7.76 -7.97
CA GLY A 322 31.44 9.20 -7.74
C GLY A 322 31.66 10.04 -9.02
N THR A 323 30.56 10.37 -9.69
CA THR A 323 30.55 11.08 -10.98
C THR A 323 31.00 12.54 -10.83
N ILE A 324 31.19 13.01 -9.60
CA ILE A 324 31.74 14.34 -9.28
C ILE A 324 33.27 14.40 -9.53
N GLY A 325 33.99 13.26 -9.53
CA GLY A 325 35.44 13.23 -9.74
C GLY A 325 35.90 13.41 -11.20
N LEU A 326 35.10 12.93 -12.17
CA LEU A 326 35.47 12.94 -13.59
C LEU A 326 35.15 14.28 -14.29
N LEU A 327 34.20 15.07 -13.77
CA LEU A 327 33.94 16.41 -14.29
C LEU A 327 35.05 17.42 -13.90
N ALA A 328 35.70 17.22 -12.74
CA ALA A 328 36.78 18.08 -12.26
C ALA A 328 38.10 17.89 -13.06
N MET A 329 38.39 16.68 -13.56
CA MET A 329 39.58 16.44 -14.38
C MET A 329 39.41 16.87 -15.84
N GLY A 330 38.18 16.92 -16.35
CA GLY A 330 37.88 17.43 -17.69
C GLY A 330 38.11 18.95 -17.84
N MET A 331 37.79 19.75 -16.80
CA MET A 331 37.95 21.21 -16.87
C MET A 331 39.41 21.68 -16.74
N VAL A 332 40.27 20.94 -16.04
CA VAL A 332 41.71 21.28 -15.94
C VAL A 332 42.46 21.01 -17.25
N ALA A 333 42.03 20.04 -18.05
CA ALA A 333 42.65 19.72 -19.33
C ALA A 333 42.33 20.74 -20.46
N ILE A 334 41.16 21.39 -20.41
CA ILE A 334 40.74 22.36 -21.44
C ILE A 334 41.42 23.74 -21.26
N LEU A 335 41.88 24.08 -20.05
CA LEU A 335 42.55 25.37 -19.79
C LEU A 335 44.05 25.39 -20.13
N ARG A 336 44.65 24.27 -20.56
CA ARG A 336 46.11 24.18 -20.78
C ARG A 336 46.59 24.26 -22.24
N LYS A 337 45.70 24.51 -23.21
CA LYS A 337 46.08 24.70 -24.62
C LYS A 337 45.52 25.98 -25.23
N ARG A 338 45.99 27.14 -24.76
CA ARG A 338 46.12 28.36 -25.58
C ARG A 338 47.34 29.16 -25.11
N LYS A 339 48.48 28.94 -25.77
CA LYS A 339 49.50 29.95 -26.06
C LYS A 339 49.69 29.93 -27.56
#